data_AF-A0A4Q0PDV4-F1
#
_entry.id   AF-A0A4Q0PDV4-F1
#
_cell.length_a   1.000
_cell.length_b   1.000
_cell.length_c   1.000
_cell.angle_alpha   90.00
_cell.angle_beta   90.00
_cell.angle_gamma   90.00
#
_symmetry.space_group_name_H-M   'P 1'
#
loop_
_entity.id
_entity.type
_entity.pdbx_description
1 polymer ?
#
loop_
_entity_poly.entity_id
_entity_poly.type
_entity_poly.pdbx_seq_one_letter_code
_entity_poly.pdbx_strand_id
1 'polypeptide(L)'
;MIKSILMSLVVICICQQIHCQNILEGIYSSLAPNQEAYNYFKFSKNGTFEYHSGASLGDDLYGKGHYLIKNDSLILDYDLTELQGNTFHKYKTYNNTLHSIEVKITVLDQKERKLSNVSVFDPEGNYGTLTNEEGNAVLNFEKDKGYQTITVSNVCSGNYSLNINTQLNYEITIYLPEAPIIPTAIKYEIIKYQILEQDNNQLKLKDGDQTINFLKL
;
A
#
# COMPACT_ATOMS: atom_id res chain seq x y z
N MET A 1 -18.79 22.55 58.91
CA MET A 1 -17.86 21.46 58.53
C MET A 1 -18.43 20.58 57.41
N ILE A 2 -19.63 19.98 57.58
CA ILE A 2 -20.25 19.07 56.59
C ILE A 2 -20.51 19.73 55.22
N LYS A 3 -20.96 21.00 55.17
CA LYS A 3 -21.14 21.75 53.91
C LYS A 3 -19.82 21.96 53.13
N SER A 4 -18.70 22.11 53.83
CA SER A 4 -17.39 22.32 53.20
C SER A 4 -16.87 21.02 52.57
N ILE A 5 -17.10 19.87 53.23
CA ILE A 5 -16.69 18.55 52.74
C ILE A 5 -17.52 18.15 51.51
N LEU A 6 -18.83 18.42 51.54
CA LEU A 6 -19.72 18.14 50.40
C LEU A 6 -19.35 18.98 49.17
N MET A 7 -18.96 20.24 49.37
CA MET A 7 -18.54 21.15 48.31
C MET A 7 -17.18 20.73 47.71
N SER A 8 -16.25 20.22 48.52
CA SER A 8 -14.98 19.65 48.04
C SER A 8 -15.17 18.35 47.24
N LEU A 9 -16.13 17.49 47.62
CA LEU A 9 -16.43 16.25 46.88
C LEU A 9 -17.01 16.53 45.49
N VAL A 10 -17.87 17.55 45.37
CA VAL A 10 -18.47 17.96 44.09
C VAL A 10 -17.40 18.48 43.12
N VAL A 11 -16.43 19.26 43.60
CA VAL A 11 -15.33 19.78 42.75
C VAL A 11 -14.44 18.65 42.22
N ILE A 12 -14.15 17.62 43.03
CA ILE A 12 -13.32 16.48 42.60
C ILE A 12 -14.03 15.63 41.52
N CYS A 13 -15.35 15.45 41.61
CA CYS A 13 -16.12 14.76 40.58
C CYS A 13 -16.20 15.53 39.25
N ILE A 14 -16.22 16.87 39.28
CA ILE A 14 -16.27 17.69 38.06
C ILE A 14 -14.91 17.66 37.33
N CYS A 15 -13.79 17.61 38.06
CA CYS A 15 -12.45 17.52 37.44
C CYS A 15 -12.21 16.20 36.68
N GLN A 16 -12.90 15.11 37.04
CA GLN A 16 -12.77 13.82 36.35
C GLN A 16 -13.53 13.75 35.01
N GLN A 17 -14.39 14.73 34.71
CA GLN A 17 -15.11 14.79 33.42
C GLN A 17 -14.40 15.62 32.34
N ILE A 18 -13.23 16.20 32.63
CA ILE A 18 -12.47 17.05 31.67
C ILE A 18 -11.41 16.24 30.91
N HIS A 19 -11.59 14.93 30.77
CA HIS A 19 -10.90 14.17 29.72
C HIS A 19 -11.70 14.26 28.42
N CYS A 20 -11.89 15.48 27.93
CA CYS A 20 -12.09 15.68 26.50
C CYS A 20 -10.71 15.52 25.87
N GLN A 21 -10.27 14.29 25.63
CA GLN A 21 -9.21 14.11 24.64
C GLN A 21 -9.77 14.69 23.35
N ASN A 22 -9.09 15.70 22.79
CA ASN A 22 -9.45 16.22 21.47
C ASN A 22 -9.29 15.04 20.49
N ILE A 23 -10.41 14.51 20.04
CA ILE A 23 -10.45 13.42 19.07
C ILE A 23 -10.51 14.07 17.69
N LEU A 24 -9.61 13.65 16.80
CA LEU A 24 -9.70 14.00 15.39
C LEU A 24 -10.63 13.00 14.70
N GLU A 25 -11.52 13.51 13.87
CA GLU A 25 -12.41 12.68 13.05
C GLU A 25 -12.59 13.33 11.69
N GLY A 26 -12.48 12.52 10.64
CA GLY A 26 -12.74 12.93 9.26
C GLY A 26 -11.48 12.91 8.41
N ILE A 27 -11.62 13.42 7.19
CA ILE A 27 -10.56 13.45 6.20
C ILE A 27 -10.02 14.88 6.13
N TYR A 28 -8.71 15.01 6.22
CA TYR A 28 -7.97 16.27 6.27
C TYR A 28 -6.95 16.28 5.15
N SER A 29 -7.03 17.26 4.24
CA SER A 29 -6.16 17.38 3.07
C SER A 29 -5.44 18.72 3.07
N SER A 30 -4.16 18.72 2.73
CA SER A 30 -3.37 19.96 2.55
C SER A 30 -3.44 20.49 1.11
N LEU A 31 -4.16 19.80 0.23
CA LEU A 31 -4.26 20.14 -1.19
C LEU A 31 -5.48 20.99 -1.49
N ALA A 32 -5.36 21.81 -2.55
CA ALA A 32 -6.48 22.60 -3.02
C ALA A 32 -7.55 21.68 -3.68
N PRO A 33 -8.83 22.08 -3.69
CA PRO A 33 -9.86 21.35 -4.40
C PRO A 33 -9.51 21.17 -5.89
N ASN A 34 -9.92 20.04 -6.47
CA ASN A 34 -9.76 19.71 -7.90
C ASN A 34 -8.32 19.51 -8.40
N GLN A 35 -7.36 19.24 -7.50
CA GLN A 35 -6.05 18.75 -7.91
C GLN A 35 -6.13 17.25 -8.27
N GLU A 36 -5.40 16.83 -9.30
CA GLU A 36 -5.31 15.41 -9.68
C GLU A 36 -4.60 14.58 -8.60
N ALA A 37 -3.61 15.18 -7.96
CA ALA A 37 -2.93 14.59 -6.82
C ALA A 37 -3.80 14.67 -5.56
N TYR A 38 -3.63 13.69 -4.68
CA TYR A 38 -4.19 13.68 -3.34
C TYR A 38 -3.08 13.52 -2.28
N ASN A 39 -3.33 14.10 -1.11
CA ASN A 39 -2.53 13.95 0.09
C ASN A 39 -3.45 14.22 1.27
N TYR A 40 -3.79 13.18 2.02
CA TYR A 40 -4.75 13.31 3.11
C TYR A 40 -4.44 12.38 4.28
N PHE A 41 -4.90 12.82 5.45
CA PHE A 41 -5.08 11.99 6.63
C PHE A 41 -6.56 11.71 6.84
N LYS A 42 -6.90 10.49 7.20
CA LYS A 42 -8.23 10.10 7.65
C LYS A 42 -8.15 9.65 9.09
N PHE A 43 -8.70 10.46 10.00
CA PHE A 43 -8.73 10.18 11.43
C PHE A 43 -10.05 9.53 11.84
N SER A 44 -9.95 8.57 12.76
CA SER A 44 -11.08 7.87 13.34
C SER A 44 -11.17 8.11 14.86
N LYS A 45 -12.40 8.01 15.40
CA LYS A 45 -12.66 8.25 16.84
C LYS A 45 -11.96 7.29 17.78
N ASN A 46 -11.57 6.12 17.29
CA ASN A 46 -10.86 5.10 18.05
C ASN A 46 -9.35 5.38 18.21
N GLY A 47 -8.86 6.56 17.79
CA GLY A 47 -7.45 6.92 17.92
C GLY A 47 -6.56 6.36 16.81
N THR A 48 -7.13 5.86 15.70
CA THR A 48 -6.35 5.43 14.53
C THR A 48 -6.42 6.43 13.39
N PHE A 49 -5.41 6.43 12.52
CA PHE A 49 -5.39 7.22 11.30
C PHE A 49 -4.91 6.40 10.10
N GLU A 50 -5.30 6.83 8.91
CA GLU A 50 -4.78 6.38 7.61
C GLU A 50 -4.21 7.60 6.87
N TYR A 51 -3.05 7.44 6.25
CA TYR A 51 -2.39 8.44 5.43
C TYR A 51 -2.25 7.91 4.02
N HIS A 52 -2.59 8.74 3.04
CA HIS A 52 -2.48 8.41 1.63
C HIS A 52 -2.01 9.63 0.84
N SER A 53 -1.05 9.43 -0.05
CA SER A 53 -0.65 10.40 -1.06
C SER A 53 -0.38 9.72 -2.38
N GLY A 54 -0.81 10.34 -3.48
CA GLY A 54 -0.71 9.77 -4.81
C GLY A 54 -1.48 10.60 -5.83
N ALA A 55 -1.85 9.98 -6.94
CA ALA A 55 -2.58 10.62 -8.04
C ALA A 55 -3.51 9.62 -8.76
N SER A 56 -3.78 9.84 -10.04
CA SER A 56 -4.71 9.03 -10.84
C SER A 56 -4.39 7.53 -10.93
N LEU A 57 -3.13 7.14 -10.68
CA LEU A 57 -2.67 5.75 -10.75
C LEU A 57 -2.64 5.02 -9.40
N GLY A 58 -3.09 5.68 -8.32
CA GLY A 58 -3.10 5.13 -6.97
C GLY A 58 -2.07 5.79 -6.04
N ASP A 59 -1.82 5.13 -4.91
CA ASP A 59 -0.93 5.64 -3.87
C ASP A 59 0.53 5.60 -4.35
N ASP A 60 1.26 6.67 -4.07
CA ASP A 60 2.72 6.69 -4.09
C ASP A 60 3.27 6.38 -2.68
N LEU A 61 2.56 6.84 -1.64
CA LEU A 61 2.93 6.72 -0.24
C LEU A 61 1.68 6.46 0.60
N TYR A 62 1.76 5.51 1.53
CA TYR A 62 0.66 5.20 2.44
C TYR A 62 1.17 4.85 3.84
N GLY A 63 0.29 4.98 4.82
CA GLY A 63 0.59 4.58 6.18
C GLY A 63 -0.66 4.47 7.04
N LYS A 64 -0.57 3.70 8.12
CA LYS A 64 -1.66 3.50 9.06
C LYS A 64 -1.09 3.33 10.46
N GLY A 65 -1.82 3.83 11.44
CA GLY A 65 -1.36 3.69 12.82
C GLY A 65 -2.24 4.36 13.84
N HIS A 66 -1.67 4.61 15.01
CA HIS A 66 -2.32 5.31 16.10
C HIS A 66 -1.89 6.77 16.15
N TYR A 67 -2.82 7.64 16.54
CA TYR A 67 -2.50 9.04 16.82
C TYR A 67 -2.79 9.39 18.28
N LEU A 68 -2.03 10.36 18.78
CA LEU A 68 -2.22 10.92 20.10
C LEU A 68 -2.09 12.44 20.03
N ILE A 69 -3.06 13.14 20.61
CA ILE A 69 -2.93 14.56 20.91
C ILE A 69 -2.51 14.71 22.38
N LYS A 70 -1.33 15.30 22.60
CA LYS A 70 -0.80 15.56 23.96
C LYS A 70 -0.24 16.97 24.01
N ASN A 71 -0.85 17.82 24.85
CA ASN A 71 -0.61 19.25 24.87
C ASN A 71 -0.83 19.82 23.44
N ASP A 72 0.08 20.64 22.94
CA ASP A 72 0.02 21.22 21.59
C ASP A 72 0.74 20.34 20.56
N SER A 73 0.69 19.02 20.70
CA SER A 73 1.36 18.09 19.78
C SER A 73 0.42 17.02 19.27
N LEU A 74 0.44 16.82 17.96
CA LEU A 74 -0.10 15.65 17.29
C LEU A 74 1.04 14.68 17.02
N ILE A 75 0.95 13.48 17.58
CA ILE A 75 1.91 12.40 17.38
C ILE A 75 1.22 11.33 16.54
N LEU A 76 1.84 10.94 15.44
CA LEU A 76 1.41 9.90 14.52
C LEU A 76 2.41 8.75 14.61
N ASP A 77 1.97 7.61 15.11
CA ASP A 77 2.78 6.38 15.20
C ASP A 77 2.31 5.43 14.11
N TYR A 78 3.14 5.13 13.11
CA TYR A 78 2.81 4.28 11.96
C TYR A 78 3.00 2.78 12.27
N ASP A 79 2.43 2.32 13.38
CA ASP A 79 2.59 0.97 13.91
C ASP A 79 1.68 -0.08 13.27
N LEU A 80 0.58 0.35 12.64
CA LEU A 80 -0.41 -0.50 12.00
C LEU A 80 -0.25 -0.62 10.47
N THR A 81 0.77 -0.02 9.87
CA THR A 81 0.95 -0.09 8.41
C THR A 81 1.22 -1.52 7.97
N GLU A 82 0.33 -2.04 7.12
CA GLU A 82 0.52 -3.33 6.45
C GLU A 82 1.53 -3.19 5.31
N LEU A 83 2.41 -4.17 5.13
CA LEU A 83 3.34 -4.18 4.01
C LEU A 83 2.71 -4.96 2.86
N GLN A 84 2.65 -4.35 1.68
CA GLN A 84 2.22 -5.04 0.48
C GLN A 84 3.32 -6.00 -0.01
N GLY A 85 2.91 -7.18 -0.46
CA GLY A 85 3.81 -8.17 -1.06
C GLY A 85 4.22 -7.75 -2.47
N ASN A 86 5.51 -7.85 -2.76
CA ASN A 86 6.04 -7.63 -4.11
C ASN A 86 5.72 -8.82 -5.03
N THR A 87 5.88 -8.62 -6.34
CA THR A 87 5.83 -9.72 -7.30
C THR A 87 6.86 -10.79 -6.97
N PHE A 88 6.44 -12.05 -6.98
CA PHE A 88 7.35 -13.19 -6.86
C PHE A 88 6.89 -14.35 -7.74
N HIS A 89 7.77 -15.33 -7.93
CA HIS A 89 7.44 -16.56 -8.65
C HIS A 89 7.95 -17.79 -7.92
N LYS A 90 7.30 -18.92 -8.19
CA LYS A 90 7.73 -20.27 -7.81
C LYS A 90 7.84 -21.08 -9.09
N TYR A 91 8.82 -21.97 -9.18
CA TYR A 91 8.93 -22.82 -10.36
C TYR A 91 9.46 -24.22 -10.05
N LYS A 92 9.12 -25.16 -10.93
CA LYS A 92 9.70 -26.49 -11.03
C LYS A 92 10.35 -26.63 -12.39
N THR A 93 11.43 -27.40 -12.48
CA THR A 93 12.11 -27.71 -13.74
C THR A 93 12.18 -29.19 -14.00
N TYR A 94 12.21 -29.57 -15.28
CA TYR A 94 12.42 -30.94 -15.70
C TYR A 94 13.09 -31.00 -17.08
N ASN A 95 13.76 -32.12 -17.35
CA ASN A 95 14.38 -32.39 -18.64
C ASN A 95 13.41 -33.14 -19.55
N ASN A 96 13.55 -32.94 -20.86
CA ASN A 96 12.92 -33.76 -21.90
C ASN A 96 13.97 -34.10 -22.96
N THR A 97 13.67 -35.01 -23.88
CA THR A 97 14.54 -35.36 -25.02
C THR A 97 14.19 -34.65 -26.33
N LEU A 98 13.15 -33.81 -26.33
CA LEU A 98 12.71 -33.05 -27.51
C LEU A 98 13.71 -31.94 -27.84
N HIS A 99 13.67 -31.43 -29.07
CA HIS A 99 14.47 -30.28 -29.50
C HIS A 99 13.94 -28.94 -28.97
N SER A 100 12.77 -28.95 -28.33
CA SER A 100 12.16 -27.78 -27.71
C SER A 100 11.97 -28.00 -26.21
N ILE A 101 11.85 -26.89 -25.49
CA ILE A 101 11.36 -26.85 -24.13
C ILE A 101 9.96 -26.23 -24.09
N GLU A 102 9.18 -26.69 -23.14
CA GLU A 102 7.88 -26.14 -22.79
C GLU A 102 8.00 -25.34 -21.50
N VAL A 103 7.47 -24.12 -21.52
CA VAL A 103 7.42 -23.22 -20.36
C VAL A 103 5.97 -22.93 -20.07
N LYS A 104 5.44 -23.61 -19.05
CA LYS A 104 4.07 -23.41 -18.55
C LYS A 104 4.08 -22.33 -17.48
N ILE A 105 3.22 -21.34 -17.64
CA ILE A 105 3.12 -20.20 -16.75
C ILE A 105 1.68 -20.09 -16.26
N THR A 106 1.52 -20.03 -14.94
CA THR A 106 0.26 -19.68 -14.27
C THR A 106 0.43 -18.32 -13.63
N VAL A 107 -0.46 -17.38 -13.93
CA VAL A 107 -0.44 -16.02 -13.37
C VAL A 107 -1.60 -15.85 -12.39
N LEU A 108 -1.26 -15.48 -11.17
CA LEU A 108 -2.19 -15.20 -10.08
C LEU A 108 -1.95 -13.78 -9.55
N ASP A 109 -2.91 -13.25 -8.80
CA ASP A 109 -2.65 -12.12 -7.92
C ASP A 109 -2.18 -12.55 -6.52
N GLN A 110 -1.89 -11.59 -5.65
CA GLN A 110 -1.48 -11.83 -4.26
C GLN A 110 -2.55 -12.52 -3.40
N LYS A 111 -3.82 -12.57 -3.84
CA LYS A 111 -4.94 -13.29 -3.21
C LYS A 111 -5.17 -14.66 -3.85
N GLU A 112 -4.22 -15.14 -4.65
CA GLU A 112 -4.25 -16.41 -5.38
C GLU A 112 -5.41 -16.52 -6.38
N ARG A 113 -5.98 -15.40 -6.83
CA ARG A 113 -6.99 -15.39 -7.90
C ARG A 113 -6.29 -15.46 -9.25
N LYS A 114 -6.84 -16.27 -10.15
CA LYS A 114 -6.32 -16.48 -11.51
C LYS A 114 -6.51 -15.23 -12.37
N LEU A 115 -5.46 -14.83 -13.09
CA LEU A 115 -5.48 -13.64 -13.93
C LEU A 115 -5.49 -14.01 -15.42
N SER A 116 -6.60 -13.73 -16.10
CA SER A 116 -6.78 -13.94 -17.53
C SER A 116 -6.32 -12.75 -18.38
N ASN A 117 -6.05 -12.98 -19.66
CA ASN A 117 -5.61 -11.97 -20.63
C ASN A 117 -4.34 -11.20 -20.21
N VAL A 118 -3.49 -11.83 -19.41
CA VAL A 118 -2.16 -11.30 -19.06
C VAL A 118 -1.20 -11.64 -20.20
N SER A 119 -0.42 -10.66 -20.65
CA SER A 119 0.57 -10.88 -21.69
C SER A 119 1.78 -11.61 -21.15
N VAL A 120 2.20 -12.68 -21.81
CA VAL A 120 3.37 -13.49 -21.46
C VAL A 120 4.22 -13.63 -22.71
N PHE A 121 5.41 -13.03 -22.73
CA PHE A 121 6.22 -12.93 -23.95
C PHE A 121 7.72 -12.86 -23.67
N ASP A 122 8.51 -13.22 -24.68
CA ASP A 122 9.96 -12.99 -24.73
C ASP A 122 10.20 -11.59 -25.33
N PRO A 123 10.77 -10.63 -24.60
CA PRO A 123 10.95 -9.26 -25.09
C PRO A 123 11.97 -9.14 -26.24
N GLU A 124 12.90 -10.09 -26.36
CA GLU A 124 13.92 -10.10 -27.42
C GLU A 124 13.56 -11.07 -28.56
N GLY A 125 12.59 -11.95 -28.32
CA GLY A 125 12.12 -12.95 -29.27
C GLY A 125 10.80 -12.59 -29.96
N ASN A 126 10.29 -13.54 -30.73
CA ASN A 126 8.97 -13.47 -31.39
C ASN A 126 7.92 -14.34 -30.69
N TYR A 127 8.18 -14.73 -29.43
CA TYR A 127 7.30 -15.61 -28.67
C TYR A 127 6.41 -14.79 -27.75
N GLY A 128 5.10 -14.94 -27.86
CA GLY A 128 4.14 -14.25 -27.01
C GLY A 128 2.78 -14.91 -27.03
N THR A 129 2.10 -14.89 -25.90
CA THR A 129 0.73 -15.38 -25.75
C THR A 129 0.01 -14.63 -24.63
N LEU A 130 -1.29 -14.85 -24.51
CA LEU A 130 -2.10 -14.38 -23.39
C LEU A 130 -2.44 -15.54 -22.46
N THR A 131 -2.57 -15.26 -21.17
CA THR A 131 -3.15 -16.23 -20.24
C THR A 131 -4.63 -16.46 -20.55
N ASN A 132 -5.07 -17.71 -20.46
CA ASN A 132 -6.48 -18.08 -20.59
C ASN A 132 -7.30 -17.72 -19.33
N GLU A 133 -8.58 -18.09 -19.30
CA GLU A 133 -9.48 -17.85 -18.15
C GLU A 133 -8.98 -18.49 -16.84
N GLU A 134 -8.17 -19.55 -16.94
CA GLU A 134 -7.58 -20.19 -15.78
C GLU A 134 -6.24 -19.58 -15.34
N GLY A 135 -5.82 -18.49 -15.99
CA GLY A 135 -4.55 -17.81 -15.74
C GLY A 135 -3.34 -18.53 -16.33
N ASN A 136 -3.54 -19.48 -17.25
CA ASN A 136 -2.49 -20.33 -17.80
C ASN A 136 -2.03 -19.85 -19.18
N ALA A 137 -0.72 -19.86 -19.42
CA ALA A 137 -0.04 -19.58 -20.67
C ALA A 137 1.05 -20.63 -20.91
N VAL A 138 1.35 -20.91 -22.18
CA VAL A 138 2.43 -21.83 -22.57
C VAL A 138 3.27 -21.18 -23.67
N LEU A 139 4.58 -21.12 -23.45
CA LEU A 139 5.56 -20.73 -24.46
C LEU A 139 6.46 -21.93 -24.80
N ASN A 140 6.83 -22.05 -26.06
CA ASN A 140 7.74 -23.09 -26.55
C ASN A 140 8.99 -22.45 -27.11
N PHE A 141 10.16 -22.89 -26.66
CA PHE A 141 11.46 -22.40 -27.10
C PHE A 141 12.28 -23.52 -27.71
N GLU A 142 13.11 -23.22 -28.71
CA GLU A 142 14.16 -24.13 -29.15
C GLU A 142 15.21 -24.29 -28.03
N LYS A 143 15.74 -25.51 -27.87
CA LYS A 143 16.87 -25.76 -26.96
C LYS A 143 18.15 -25.09 -27.45
N ASP A 144 19.14 -25.04 -26.56
CA ASP A 144 20.51 -24.62 -26.87
C ASP A 144 20.67 -23.14 -27.27
N LYS A 145 19.67 -22.30 -26.99
CA LYS A 145 19.76 -20.83 -27.19
C LYS A 145 20.37 -20.10 -25.99
N GLY A 146 20.62 -20.80 -24.88
CA GLY A 146 21.13 -20.22 -23.64
C GLY A 146 20.01 -19.72 -22.73
N TYR A 147 20.20 -18.57 -22.08
CA TYR A 147 19.20 -17.97 -21.21
C TYR A 147 18.28 -17.04 -22.00
N GLN A 148 16.97 -17.15 -21.80
CA GLN A 148 15.97 -16.24 -22.36
C GLN A 148 15.24 -15.51 -21.23
N THR A 149 14.82 -14.27 -21.50
CA THR A 149 13.95 -13.51 -20.59
C THR A 149 12.50 -13.80 -20.95
N ILE A 150 11.65 -14.01 -19.94
CA ILE A 150 10.20 -14.02 -20.09
C ILE A 150 9.65 -12.86 -19.28
N THR A 151 8.82 -12.05 -19.92
CA THR A 151 8.08 -10.96 -19.32
C THR A 151 6.60 -11.29 -19.24
N VAL A 152 6.04 -11.12 -18.06
CA VAL A 152 4.60 -11.10 -17.78
C VAL A 152 4.18 -9.65 -17.59
N SER A 153 3.19 -9.20 -18.35
CA SER A 153 2.71 -7.81 -18.34
C SER A 153 1.20 -7.75 -18.21
N ASN A 154 0.74 -6.98 -17.23
CA ASN A 154 -0.66 -6.64 -17.05
C ASN A 154 -0.77 -5.14 -16.75
N VAL A 155 -1.63 -4.44 -17.49
CA VAL A 155 -1.83 -2.99 -17.35
C VAL A 155 -2.22 -2.59 -15.92
N CYS A 156 -3.00 -3.43 -15.24
CA CYS A 156 -3.55 -3.17 -13.91
C CYS A 156 -2.68 -3.72 -12.77
N SER A 157 -1.68 -4.54 -13.06
CA SER A 157 -0.90 -5.26 -12.03
C SER A 157 0.61 -5.18 -12.26
N GLY A 158 1.05 -4.35 -13.20
CA GLY A 158 2.45 -4.12 -13.50
C GLY A 158 3.10 -5.25 -14.33
N ASN A 159 4.43 -5.18 -14.40
CA ASN A 159 5.25 -6.07 -15.21
C ASN A 159 6.23 -6.86 -14.34
N TYR A 160 6.54 -8.09 -14.76
CA TYR A 160 7.51 -8.94 -14.11
C TYR A 160 8.32 -9.72 -15.14
N SER A 161 9.64 -9.73 -14.98
CA SER A 161 10.52 -10.48 -15.86
C SER A 161 11.33 -11.49 -15.07
N LEU A 162 11.55 -12.66 -15.65
CA LEU A 162 12.42 -13.70 -15.13
C LEU A 162 13.25 -14.33 -16.25
N ASN A 163 14.39 -14.90 -15.89
CA ASN A 163 15.25 -15.61 -16.83
C ASN A 163 15.02 -17.11 -16.75
N ILE A 164 14.94 -17.76 -17.90
CA ILE A 164 14.89 -19.22 -18.03
C ILE A 164 16.12 -19.71 -18.79
N ASN A 165 16.60 -20.90 -18.45
CA ASN A 165 17.57 -21.64 -19.24
C ASN A 165 16.85 -22.53 -20.26
N THR A 166 17.13 -22.36 -21.55
CA THR A 166 16.51 -23.12 -22.65
C THR A 166 16.87 -24.61 -22.70
N GLN A 167 17.68 -25.12 -21.76
CA GLN A 167 17.92 -26.55 -21.58
C GLN A 167 16.81 -27.27 -20.80
N LEU A 168 15.98 -26.53 -20.05
CA LEU A 168 15.02 -27.08 -19.10
C LEU A 168 13.59 -26.72 -19.49
N ASN A 169 12.65 -27.59 -19.15
CA ASN A 169 11.22 -27.25 -19.16
C ASN A 169 10.85 -26.66 -17.81
N TYR A 170 9.77 -25.88 -17.79
CA TYR A 170 9.35 -25.18 -16.58
C TYR A 170 7.85 -25.29 -16.35
N GLU A 171 7.49 -25.42 -15.07
CA GLU A 171 6.17 -25.07 -14.53
C GLU A 171 6.36 -23.90 -13.58
N ILE A 172 5.88 -22.72 -13.96
CA ILE A 172 6.11 -21.46 -13.25
C ILE A 172 4.77 -20.90 -12.77
N THR A 173 4.70 -20.48 -11.52
CA THR A 173 3.59 -19.70 -10.97
C THR A 173 4.09 -18.31 -10.60
N ILE A 174 3.48 -17.27 -11.14
CA ILE A 174 3.84 -15.86 -10.94
C ILE A 174 2.68 -15.16 -10.20
N TYR A 175 3.01 -14.42 -9.16
CA TYR A 175 2.05 -13.69 -8.32
C TYR A 175 2.23 -12.19 -8.53
N LEU A 176 1.36 -11.56 -9.32
CA LEU A 176 1.39 -10.12 -9.59
C LEU A 176 0.72 -9.31 -8.46
N PRO A 177 1.14 -8.06 -8.22
CA PRO A 177 0.51 -7.16 -7.26
C PRO A 177 -0.90 -6.75 -7.73
N GLU A 178 -1.71 -6.22 -6.81
CA GLU A 178 -3.06 -5.77 -7.14
C GLU A 178 -3.08 -4.45 -7.94
N ALA A 179 -1.99 -3.69 -7.90
CA ALA A 179 -1.84 -2.39 -8.56
C ALA A 179 -0.51 -2.33 -9.33
N PRO A 180 -0.42 -1.53 -10.40
CA PRO A 180 0.79 -1.44 -11.21
C PRO A 180 1.90 -0.63 -10.51
N ILE A 181 1.52 0.24 -9.57
CA ILE A 181 2.41 1.01 -8.72
C ILE A 181 2.46 0.31 -7.36
N ILE A 182 3.67 0.04 -6.89
CA ILE A 182 3.89 -0.45 -5.54
C ILE A 182 4.12 0.79 -4.67
N PRO A 183 3.13 1.19 -3.85
CA PRO A 183 3.28 2.36 -3.00
C PRO A 183 4.33 2.12 -1.93
N THR A 184 5.01 3.18 -1.52
CA THR A 184 5.94 3.13 -0.39
C THR A 184 5.15 3.12 0.92
N ALA A 185 5.44 2.18 1.80
CA ALA A 185 4.81 2.10 3.11
C ALA A 185 5.61 2.91 4.14
N ILE A 186 4.97 3.83 4.86
CA ILE A 186 5.53 4.43 6.07
C ILE A 186 5.23 3.47 7.23
N LYS A 187 6.25 2.84 7.83
CA LYS A 187 6.06 1.85 8.89
C LYS A 187 7.06 2.02 10.01
N TYR A 188 6.57 1.94 11.25
CA TYR A 188 7.35 2.13 12.49
C TYR A 188 8.07 3.47 12.57
N GLU A 189 7.52 4.48 11.90
CA GLU A 189 7.93 5.86 12.06
C GLU A 189 7.00 6.55 13.06
N ILE A 190 7.56 7.46 13.85
CA ILE A 190 6.79 8.34 14.72
C ILE A 190 7.02 9.76 14.24
N ILE A 191 5.96 10.37 13.70
CA ILE A 191 5.96 11.75 13.24
C ILE A 191 5.29 12.61 14.31
N LYS A 192 5.90 13.76 14.61
CA LYS A 192 5.36 14.70 15.60
C LYS A 192 5.21 16.07 15.00
N TYR A 193 3.99 16.58 15.00
CA TYR A 193 3.65 17.95 14.65
C TYR A 193 3.32 18.77 15.88
N GLN A 194 3.62 20.07 15.84
CA GLN A 194 3.02 21.01 16.78
C GLN A 194 1.67 21.49 16.22
N ILE A 195 0.63 21.45 17.03
CA ILE A 195 -0.68 21.98 16.67
C ILE A 195 -0.64 23.50 16.89
N LEU A 196 -0.86 24.25 15.82
CA LEU A 196 -0.97 25.71 15.87
C LEU A 196 -2.43 26.15 16.00
N GLU A 197 -3.34 25.44 15.33
CA GLU A 197 -4.77 25.73 15.32
C GLU A 197 -5.55 24.45 15.02
N GLN A 198 -6.67 24.26 15.71
CA GLN A 198 -7.59 23.14 15.48
C GLN A 198 -9.02 23.65 15.67
N ASP A 199 -9.85 23.49 14.64
CA ASP A 199 -11.28 23.71 14.70
C ASP A 199 -12.04 22.64 13.88
N ASN A 200 -13.35 22.83 13.69
CA ASN A 200 -14.19 21.85 13.00
C ASN A 200 -13.85 21.68 11.52
N ASN A 201 -13.20 22.66 10.89
CA ASN A 201 -12.96 22.75 9.46
C ASN A 201 -11.48 22.67 9.09
N GLN A 202 -10.55 22.91 10.02
CA GLN A 202 -9.13 22.91 9.73
C GLN A 202 -8.26 22.37 10.86
N LEU A 203 -7.09 21.89 10.48
CA LEU A 203 -6.00 21.47 11.35
C LEU A 203 -4.71 22.10 10.82
N LYS A 204 -4.19 23.09 11.54
CA LYS A 204 -2.96 23.80 11.19
C LYS A 204 -1.81 23.29 12.04
N LEU A 205 -0.80 22.75 11.38
CA LEU A 205 0.33 22.07 11.99
C LEU A 205 1.63 22.79 11.66
N LYS A 206 2.60 22.70 12.55
CA LYS A 206 3.99 23.07 12.30
C LYS A 206 4.84 21.81 12.19
N ASP A 207 5.61 21.75 11.11
CA ASP A 207 6.59 20.69 10.81
C ASP A 207 7.96 21.33 10.55
N GLY A 208 8.87 21.23 11.52
CA GLY A 208 10.11 22.01 11.51
C GLY A 208 9.83 23.52 11.39
N ASP A 209 10.34 24.15 10.34
CA ASP A 209 10.09 25.57 10.02
C ASP A 209 8.87 25.80 9.13
N GLN A 210 8.23 24.73 8.65
CA GLN A 210 7.07 24.81 7.76
C GLN A 210 5.77 24.82 8.54
N THR A 211 4.78 25.54 8.00
CA THR A 211 3.40 25.50 8.49
C THR A 211 2.54 24.85 7.42
N ILE A 212 1.82 23.81 7.80
CA ILE A 212 0.94 23.04 6.92
C ILE A 212 -0.49 23.27 7.38
N ASN A 213 -1.37 23.64 6.46
CA ASN A 213 -2.79 23.78 6.75
C ASN A 213 -3.57 22.64 6.11
N PHE A 214 -4.21 21.81 6.91
CA PHE A 214 -5.10 20.76 6.43
C PHE A 214 -6.55 21.21 6.56
N LEU A 215 -7.28 21.20 5.46
CA LEU A 215 -8.71 21.46 5.42
C LEU A 215 -9.46 20.15 5.54
N LYS A 216 -10.52 20.15 6.34
CA LYS A 216 -11.44 19.02 6.46
C LYS A 216 -12.31 18.95 5.20
N LEU A 217 -12.36 17.76 4.59
CA LEU A 217 -13.18 17.46 3.40
C LEU A 217 -14.60 17.03 3.79
#